data_AF-A0AAD2E386-F1
#
_entry.id   AF-A0AAD2E386-F1
#
_cell.length_a   1.000
_cell.length_b   1.000
_cell.length_c   1.000
_cell.angle_alpha   90.00
_cell.angle_beta   90.00
_cell.angle_gamma   90.00
#
_symmetry.space_group_name_H-M   'P 1'
#
loop_
_entity.id
_entity.type
_entity.pdbx_description
1 polymer ?
#
loop_
_entity_poly.entity_id
_entity_poly.type
_entity_poly.pdbx_seq_one_letter_code
_entity_poly.pdbx_strand_id
1 'polypeptide(L)'
;MFTANANHDVQSLGAKPDGKTDCTNAFLSAWASACASIEPSTIYVPPRRYLFGATSFAGQLCKNPAITLRIGTLVAQSDYNIIRNSVNWIKLERVTRVSVLGGILDGQGTNLWVCKNSSKNCPNGATLC
;
A
#
# COMPACT_ATOMS: atom_id res chain seq x y z
N MET A 1 -10.35 -21.92 5.00
CA MET A 1 -10.31 -21.03 3.81
C MET A 1 -10.79 -19.67 4.30
N PHE A 2 -9.96 -18.62 4.28
CA PHE A 2 -10.36 -17.29 4.74
C PHE A 2 -11.14 -16.62 3.61
N THR A 3 -12.45 -16.49 3.75
CA THR A 3 -13.27 -15.66 2.84
C THR A 3 -13.22 -14.24 3.36
N ALA A 4 -12.40 -13.38 2.75
CA ALA A 4 -12.52 -11.95 2.98
C ALA A 4 -13.87 -11.48 2.42
N ASN A 5 -14.50 -10.50 3.07
CA ASN A 5 -15.65 -9.81 2.50
C ASN A 5 -15.22 -9.23 1.13
N ALA A 6 -16.08 -9.31 0.10
CA ALA A 6 -15.76 -8.84 -1.26
C ALA A 6 -15.30 -7.37 -1.27
N ASN A 7 -15.77 -6.57 -0.32
CA ASN A 7 -15.38 -5.16 -0.18
C ASN A 7 -13.99 -4.96 0.45
N HIS A 8 -13.34 -6.02 0.92
CA HIS A 8 -12.03 -5.99 1.57
C HIS A 8 -10.99 -6.88 0.85
N ASP A 9 -11.36 -7.60 -0.21
CA ASP A 9 -10.43 -8.27 -1.11
C ASP A 9 -10.07 -7.35 -2.27
N VAL A 10 -8.78 -7.00 -2.39
CA VAL A 10 -8.34 -6.08 -3.43
C VAL A 10 -8.54 -6.62 -4.85
N GLN A 11 -8.51 -7.95 -5.07
CA GLN A 11 -8.80 -8.52 -6.39
C GLN A 11 -10.29 -8.40 -6.73
N SER A 12 -11.18 -8.58 -5.76
CA SER A 12 -12.62 -8.32 -5.93
C SER A 12 -12.90 -6.86 -6.28
N LEU A 13 -12.00 -5.95 -5.89
CA LEU A 13 -12.04 -4.52 -6.21
C LEU A 13 -11.23 -4.14 -7.48
N GLY A 14 -10.79 -5.12 -8.26
CA GLY A 14 -10.14 -4.92 -9.56
C GLY A 14 -8.62 -4.84 -9.54
N ALA A 15 -7.95 -5.10 -8.41
CA ALA A 15 -6.49 -5.18 -8.37
C ALA A 15 -5.98 -6.35 -9.21
N LYS A 16 -5.03 -6.07 -10.11
CA LYS A 16 -4.42 -7.10 -10.97
C LYS A 16 -3.09 -7.57 -10.37
N PRO A 17 -2.90 -8.89 -10.19
CA PRO A 17 -1.69 -9.47 -9.58
C PRO A 17 -0.52 -9.62 -10.57
N ASP A 18 -0.28 -8.63 -11.43
CA ASP A 18 0.74 -8.67 -12.49
C ASP A 18 2.03 -7.88 -12.17
N GLY A 19 2.05 -7.16 -11.04
CA GLY A 19 3.14 -6.27 -10.63
C GLY A 19 3.37 -5.07 -11.56
N LYS A 20 2.42 -4.75 -12.45
CA LYS A 20 2.54 -3.73 -13.51
C LYS A 20 1.35 -2.79 -13.60
N THR A 21 0.14 -3.31 -13.43
CA THR A 21 -1.07 -2.50 -13.41
C THR A 21 -1.18 -1.81 -12.06
N ASP A 22 -1.33 -0.48 -12.07
CA ASP A 22 -1.53 0.29 -10.84
C ASP A 22 -2.80 -0.16 -10.12
N CYS A 23 -2.64 -0.70 -8.92
CA CYS A 23 -3.72 -1.21 -8.10
C CYS A 23 -4.18 -0.21 -7.02
N THR A 24 -3.61 0.99 -6.96
CA THR A 24 -3.82 1.95 -5.86
C THR A 24 -5.29 2.20 -5.54
N ASN A 25 -6.14 2.35 -6.57
CA ASN A 25 -7.58 2.58 -6.38
C ASN A 25 -8.28 1.41 -5.69
N ALA A 26 -7.95 0.16 -6.03
CA ALA A 26 -8.56 -1.01 -5.39
C ALA A 26 -8.23 -1.08 -3.89
N PHE A 27 -7.01 -0.69 -3.52
CA PHE A 27 -6.57 -0.60 -2.13
C PHE A 27 -7.23 0.56 -1.39
N LEU A 28 -7.37 1.72 -2.03
CA LEU A 28 -8.11 2.86 -1.48
C LEU A 28 -9.58 2.51 -1.23
N SER A 29 -10.22 1.80 -2.15
CA SER A 29 -11.59 1.30 -1.98
C SER A 29 -11.70 0.31 -0.82
N ALA A 30 -10.75 -0.64 -0.71
CA ALA A 30 -10.72 -1.58 0.40
C ALA A 30 -10.53 -0.87 1.74
N TRP A 31 -9.63 0.12 1.79
CA TRP A 31 -9.38 0.95 2.96
C TRP A 31 -10.60 1.76 3.36
N ALA A 32 -11.26 2.42 2.41
CA ALA A 32 -12.47 3.19 2.67
C ALA A 32 -13.59 2.31 3.25
N SER A 33 -13.79 1.11 2.70
CA SER A 33 -14.76 0.13 3.23
C SER A 33 -14.41 -0.29 4.65
N ALA A 34 -13.15 -0.69 4.89
CA ALA A 34 -12.71 -1.11 6.22
C ALA A 34 -12.84 0.04 7.23
N CYS A 35 -12.42 1.24 6.86
CA CYS A 35 -12.47 2.46 7.68
C CYS A 35 -13.92 2.83 8.08
N ALA A 36 -14.89 2.61 7.19
CA ALA A 36 -16.30 2.89 7.44
C ALA A 36 -17.01 1.84 8.32
N SER A 37 -16.43 0.64 8.44
CA SER A 37 -16.98 -0.42 9.31
C SER A 37 -16.92 -0.03 10.78
N ILE A 38 -17.94 -0.43 11.55
CA ILE A 38 -17.97 -0.31 13.01
C ILE A 38 -17.34 -1.53 13.72
N GLU A 39 -17.07 -2.60 12.97
CA GLU A 39 -16.46 -3.84 13.46
C GLU A 39 -15.02 -4.01 12.92
N PRO A 40 -14.13 -4.71 13.66
CA PRO A 40 -12.79 -5.05 13.18
C PRO A 40 -12.81 -5.64 11.78
N SER A 41 -11.93 -5.14 10.91
CA SER A 41 -11.91 -5.54 9.49
C SER A 41 -10.54 -5.99 9.04
N THR A 42 -10.52 -6.97 8.13
CA THR A 42 -9.28 -7.43 7.47
C THR A 42 -9.35 -7.08 6.00
N ILE A 43 -8.40 -6.27 5.54
CA ILE A 43 -8.12 -6.07 4.11
C ILE A 43 -7.18 -7.18 3.68
N TYR A 44 -7.59 -7.93 2.66
CA TYR A 44 -6.86 -9.08 2.16
C TYR A 44 -6.22 -8.77 0.81
N VAL A 45 -4.91 -8.94 0.74
CA VAL A 45 -4.14 -8.89 -0.50
C VAL A 45 -3.56 -10.29 -0.73
N PRO A 46 -4.05 -11.04 -1.72
CA PRO A 46 -3.57 -12.39 -1.98
C PRO A 46 -2.04 -12.47 -2.21
N PRO A 47 -1.39 -13.63 -1.96
CA PRO A 47 0.05 -13.83 -2.22
C PRO A 47 0.44 -13.78 -3.71
N ARG A 48 0.59 -12.57 -4.25
CA ARG A 48 1.04 -12.21 -5.60
C ARG A 48 1.74 -10.85 -5.56
N ARG A 49 2.15 -10.33 -6.72
CA ARG A 49 2.76 -8.99 -6.86
C ARG A 49 1.73 -7.97 -7.34
N TYR A 50 1.61 -6.86 -6.64
CA TYR A 50 0.71 -5.75 -6.97
C TYR A 50 1.50 -4.45 -7.02
N LEU A 51 1.41 -3.73 -8.15
CA LEU A 51 1.99 -2.39 -8.23
C LEU A 51 1.13 -1.44 -7.39
N PHE A 52 1.79 -0.72 -6.48
CA PHE A 52 1.13 0.15 -5.51
C PHE A 52 1.80 1.52 -5.48
N GLY A 53 1.02 2.57 -5.72
CA GLY A 53 1.47 3.95 -5.77
C GLY A 53 1.64 4.60 -4.38
N ALA A 54 2.25 5.77 -4.37
CA ALA A 54 2.43 6.54 -3.14
C ALA A 54 1.08 6.98 -2.55
N THR A 55 0.74 6.51 -1.35
CA THR A 55 -0.60 6.68 -0.77
C THR A 55 -0.55 7.03 0.72
N SER A 56 -1.42 7.96 1.14
CA SER A 56 -1.69 8.25 2.54
C SER A 56 -3.08 7.77 2.93
N PHE A 57 -3.14 6.91 3.94
CA PHE A 57 -4.36 6.39 4.52
C PHE A 57 -4.67 7.16 5.80
N ALA A 58 -5.61 8.10 5.73
CA ALA A 58 -6.01 8.93 6.86
C ALA A 58 -7.05 8.22 7.74
N GLY A 59 -6.80 8.20 9.06
CA GLY A 59 -7.61 7.52 10.06
C GLY A 59 -8.51 8.40 10.92
N GLN A 60 -8.42 9.73 10.81
CA GLN A 60 -9.07 10.67 11.73
C GLN A 60 -10.60 10.48 11.86
N LEU A 61 -11.24 10.00 10.79
CA LEU A 61 -12.68 9.76 10.71
C LEU A 61 -13.04 8.27 10.59
N CYS A 62 -12.06 7.36 10.75
CA CYS A 62 -12.36 5.93 10.69
C CYS A 62 -13.15 5.51 11.92
N LYS A 63 -14.27 4.83 11.66
CA LYS A 63 -15.13 4.24 12.70
C LYS A 63 -14.58 2.91 13.19
N ASN A 64 -13.74 2.28 12.37
CA ASN A 64 -13.24 0.94 12.64
C ASN A 64 -12.32 0.90 13.87
N PRO A 65 -12.60 0.01 14.85
CA PRO A 65 -11.78 -0.09 16.05
C PRO A 65 -10.44 -0.82 15.84
N ALA A 66 -10.28 -1.61 14.76
CA ALA A 66 -9.05 -2.31 14.40
C ALA A 66 -9.04 -2.79 12.93
N ILE A 67 -8.06 -2.33 12.14
CA ILE A 67 -7.87 -2.76 10.75
C ILE A 67 -6.64 -3.65 10.64
N THR A 68 -6.80 -4.85 10.07
CA THR A 68 -5.70 -5.74 9.71
C THR A 68 -5.45 -5.71 8.22
N LEU A 69 -4.24 -5.34 7.81
CA LEU A 69 -3.73 -5.49 6.45
C LEU A 69 -3.02 -6.83 6.36
N ARG A 70 -3.63 -7.84 5.72
CA ARG A 70 -2.98 -9.12 5.46
C ARG A 70 -2.45 -9.13 4.05
N ILE A 71 -1.15 -8.91 3.89
CA ILE A 71 -0.57 -8.55 2.60
C ILE A 71 0.20 -9.67 1.91
N GLY A 72 0.11 -9.69 0.58
CA GLY A 72 1.01 -10.41 -0.32
C GLY A 72 2.26 -9.55 -0.61
N THR A 73 2.62 -9.36 -1.88
CA THR A 73 3.73 -8.46 -2.26
C THR A 73 3.20 -7.15 -2.85
N LEU A 74 3.52 -6.04 -2.19
CA LEU A 74 3.34 -4.71 -2.76
C LEU A 74 4.64 -4.26 -3.39
N VAL A 75 4.56 -3.73 -4.61
CA VAL A 75 5.72 -3.31 -5.41
C VAL A 75 5.59 -1.82 -5.66
N ALA A 76 6.61 -1.04 -5.33
CA ALA A 76 6.67 0.38 -5.66
C ALA A 76 6.96 0.57 -7.15
N GLN A 77 6.81 1.81 -7.62
CA GLN A 77 7.23 2.20 -8.96
C GLN A 77 8.75 2.06 -9.11
N SER A 78 9.22 1.38 -10.16
CA SER A 78 10.65 1.21 -10.44
C SER A 78 11.33 2.49 -10.92
N ASP A 79 10.56 3.41 -11.52
CA ASP A 79 11.00 4.78 -11.76
C ASP A 79 10.75 5.62 -10.51
N TYR A 80 11.83 5.88 -9.77
CA TYR A 80 11.79 6.69 -8.55
C TYR A 80 11.35 8.15 -8.81
N ASN A 81 11.34 8.62 -10.06
CA ASN A 81 10.81 9.94 -10.40
C ASN A 81 9.30 10.02 -10.28
N ILE A 82 8.57 8.90 -10.33
CA ILE A 82 7.11 8.87 -10.17
C ILE A 82 6.73 9.25 -8.73
N ILE A 83 7.51 8.79 -7.74
CA ILE A 83 7.25 9.02 -6.31
C ILE A 83 8.20 10.05 -5.67
N ARG A 84 9.02 10.75 -6.47
CA ARG A 84 10.06 11.68 -5.97
C ARG A 84 9.53 12.83 -5.10
N ASN A 85 8.29 13.24 -5.34
CA ASN A 85 7.65 14.35 -4.62
C ASN A 85 6.85 13.86 -3.41
N SER A 86 6.73 12.54 -3.24
CA SER A 86 6.08 11.93 -2.09
C SER A 86 7.13 11.65 -1.03
N VAL A 87 6.95 12.22 0.15
CA VAL A 87 7.79 11.89 1.32
C VAL A 87 7.64 10.41 1.69
N ASN A 88 6.41 9.87 1.56
CA ASN A 88 6.09 8.50 1.91
C ASN A 88 5.52 7.74 0.71
N TRP A 89 5.95 6.49 0.53
CA TRP A 89 5.33 5.52 -0.36
C TRP A 89 4.02 5.00 0.24
N ILE A 90 4.04 4.66 1.52
CA ILE A 90 2.81 4.30 2.24
C ILE A 90 2.84 5.06 3.55
N LYS A 91 1.79 5.82 3.82
CA LYS A 91 1.62 6.55 5.07
C LYS A 91 0.33 6.10 5.76
N LEU A 92 0.43 5.64 6.99
CA LEU A 92 -0.72 5.35 7.86
C LEU A 92 -0.89 6.52 8.84
N GLU A 93 -1.77 7.47 8.51
CA GLU A 93 -1.86 8.73 9.23
C GLU A 93 -3.02 8.77 10.22
N ARG A 94 -2.71 8.95 11.51
CA ARG A 94 -3.71 9.11 12.59
C ARG A 94 -4.74 7.97 12.61
N VAL A 95 -4.27 6.76 12.37
CA VAL A 95 -5.04 5.52 12.43
C VAL A 95 -4.85 4.86 13.79
N THR A 96 -5.89 4.21 14.30
CA THR A 96 -5.85 3.50 15.59
C THR A 96 -5.83 2.00 15.33
N ARG A 97 -4.93 1.27 16.00
CA ARG A 97 -4.88 -0.21 16.00
C ARG A 97 -4.84 -0.85 14.60
N VAL A 98 -3.89 -0.41 13.78
CA VAL A 98 -3.59 -1.05 12.49
C VAL A 98 -2.55 -2.14 12.69
N SER A 99 -2.80 -3.33 12.13
CA SER A 99 -1.85 -4.43 12.09
C SER A 99 -1.50 -4.77 10.64
N VAL A 100 -0.22 -4.95 10.33
CA VAL A 100 0.24 -5.45 9.03
C VAL A 100 0.78 -6.85 9.22
N LEU A 101 0.19 -7.83 8.54
CA LEU A 101 0.50 -9.25 8.71
C LEU A 101 0.99 -9.86 7.40
N GLY A 102 2.19 -10.43 7.45
CA GLY A 102 2.82 -11.17 6.35
C GLY A 102 3.30 -10.27 5.21
N GLY A 103 3.63 -10.93 4.10
CA GLY A 103 3.92 -10.29 2.82
C GLY A 103 5.29 -9.62 2.69
N ILE A 104 5.42 -8.84 1.61
CA ILE A 104 6.66 -8.16 1.20
C ILE A 104 6.30 -6.75 0.73
N LEU A 105 7.05 -5.76 1.21
CA LEU A 105 7.05 -4.40 0.67
C LEU A 105 8.31 -4.22 -0.18
N ASP A 106 8.17 -4.36 -1.49
CA ASP A 106 9.23 -4.25 -2.48
C ASP A 106 9.36 -2.79 -2.98
N GLY A 107 10.24 -2.02 -2.34
CA GLY A 107 10.39 -0.57 -2.60
C GLY A 107 11.13 -0.20 -3.89
N GLN A 108 11.61 -1.16 -4.69
CA GLN A 108 12.26 -0.93 -5.99
C GLN A 108 13.37 0.16 -6.01
N GLY A 109 14.14 0.27 -4.92
CA GLY A 109 15.11 1.36 -4.71
C GLY A 109 16.41 1.30 -5.54
N THR A 110 16.65 0.25 -6.31
CA THR A 110 17.93 0.03 -7.02
C THR A 110 18.32 1.19 -7.94
N ASN A 111 17.38 1.69 -8.74
CA ASN A 111 17.65 2.82 -9.64
C ASN A 111 18.00 4.11 -8.89
N LEU A 112 17.35 4.33 -7.74
CA LEU A 112 17.63 5.49 -6.89
C LEU A 112 19.02 5.37 -6.26
N TRP A 113 19.41 4.17 -5.83
CA TRP A 113 20.74 3.89 -5.30
C TRP A 113 21.84 4.18 -6.33
N VAL A 114 21.65 3.71 -7.57
CA VAL A 114 22.57 4.01 -8.69
C VAL A 114 22.69 5.52 -8.92
N CYS A 115 21.58 6.25 -8.88
CA CYS A 115 21.61 7.72 -8.98
C CYS A 115 22.46 8.32 -7.87
N LYS A 116 22.18 7.99 -6.60
CA LYS A 116 22.88 8.54 -5.42
C LYS A 116 24.38 8.25 -5.46
N ASN A 117 24.76 7.07 -5.94
CA ASN A 117 26.17 6.67 -6.07
C ASN A 117 26.92 7.40 -7.22
N SER A 118 26.19 8.04 -8.14
CA SER A 118 26.76 8.75 -9.29
C SER A 118 26.98 10.26 -9.06
N SER A 119 26.87 10.75 -7.82
CA SER A 119 27.00 12.18 -7.45
C SER A 119 26.07 13.13 -8.23
N LYS A 120 24.96 12.61 -8.76
CA LYS A 120 23.93 13.39 -9.45
C LYS A 120 22.94 14.01 -8.45
N ASN A 121 22.17 14.99 -8.92
CA ASN A 121 21.04 15.52 -8.17
C ASN A 121 19.90 14.48 -8.16
N CYS A 122 19.79 13.73 -7.06
CA CYS A 122 18.84 12.63 -6.89
C CYS A 122 17.83 12.97 -5.80
N PRO A 123 16.57 12.51 -5.92
CA PRO A 123 15.59 12.72 -4.85
C PRO A 123 15.95 11.91 -3.59
N ASN A 124 15.39 12.31 -2.45
CA ASN A 124 15.64 11.63 -1.16
C ASN A 124 15.15 10.16 -1.18
N GLY A 125 14.07 9.88 -1.91
CA GLY A 125 13.38 8.61 -1.90
C GLY A 125 12.19 8.63 -0.94
N ALA A 126 11.18 7.82 -1.24
CA ALA A 126 9.96 7.74 -0.46
C ALA A 126 10.08 6.68 0.64
N THR A 127 9.60 6.98 1.85
CA THR A 127 9.66 6.09 3.02
C THR A 127 8.34 5.38 3.30
N LEU A 128 8.35 4.37 4.16
CA LEU A 128 7.15 3.83 4.81
C LEU A 128 6.98 4.54 6.17
N CYS A 129 5.82 5.13 6.45
CA CYS A 129 5.55 5.89 7.68
C CYS A 129 4.21 5.55 8.33
#